data_AF-A0A2H3CTD4-F1
#
_entry.id   AF-A0A2H3CTD4-F1
#
_cell.length_a   1.000
_cell.length_b   1.000
_cell.length_c   1.000
_cell.angle_alpha   90.00
_cell.angle_beta   90.00
_cell.angle_gamma   90.00
#
_symmetry.space_group_name_H-M   'P 1'
#
loop_
_entity.id
_entity.type
_entity.pdbx_description
1 polymer ?
#
loop_
_entity_poly.entity_id
_entity_poly.type
_entity_poly.pdbx_seq_one_letter_code
_entity_poly.pdbx_strand_id
1 'polypeptide(L)' 'LGALPLVIGMPVMVTQNFDVESGIVNSATGILKKIHYRVDQDGRCIVLSCTVDILNMSGGPLTGLNNTEAVAL' A
#
# COMPACT_ATOMS: atom_id res chain seq x y z
N LEU A 1 8.00 -12.74 14.72
CA LEU A 1 7.07 -12.00 13.84
C LEU A 1 6.90 -12.81 12.56
N GLY A 2 5.68 -13.18 12.21
CA GLY A 2 5.39 -13.90 10.96
C GLY A 2 5.35 -12.97 9.74
N ALA A 3 5.39 -13.54 8.55
CA ALA A 3 5.12 -12.82 7.31
C ALA A 3 3.60 -12.63 7.14
N LEU A 4 3.17 -11.44 6.74
CA LEU A 4 1.77 -11.20 6.37
C LEU A 4 1.56 -11.63 4.91
N PRO A 5 0.69 -12.60 4.61
CA PRO A 5 0.36 -12.93 3.24
C PRO A 5 -0.36 -11.76 2.57
N LEU A 6 0.13 -11.34 1.40
CA LEU A 6 -0.45 -10.28 0.59
C LEU A 6 -1.07 -10.84 -0.69
N VAL A 7 -2.30 -10.45 -0.98
CA VAL A 7 -3.06 -10.89 -2.16
C VAL A 7 -3.75 -9.68 -2.79
N ILE A 8 -3.64 -9.52 -4.11
CA ILE A 8 -4.33 -8.45 -4.83
C ILE A 8 -5.83 -8.56 -4.60
N GLY A 9 -6.46 -7.43 -4.28
CA GLY A 9 -7.88 -7.34 -3.92
C GLY A 9 -8.15 -7.50 -2.42
N MET A 10 -7.15 -7.82 -1.59
CA MET A 10 -7.37 -7.92 -0.15
C MET A 10 -7.61 -6.55 0.49
N PRO A 11 -8.52 -6.46 1.48
CA PRO A 11 -8.62 -5.28 2.32
C PRO A 11 -7.38 -5.17 3.21
N VAL A 12 -6.83 -3.96 3.29
CA VAL A 12 -5.67 -3.63 4.11
C VAL A 12 -5.94 -2.39 4.94
N MET A 13 -5.21 -2.26 6.04
CA MET A 13 -5.22 -1.09 6.90
C MET A 13 -3.81 -0.52 6.99
N VAL A 14 -3.68 0.78 6.74
CA VAL A 14 -2.45 1.54 6.95
C VAL A 14 -2.26 1.72 8.46
N THR A 15 -1.08 1.38 8.97
CA THR A 15 -0.79 1.40 10.42
C THR A 15 0.07 2.59 10.86
N GLN A 16 0.50 3.42 9.91
CA GLN A 16 1.38 4.57 10.15
C GLN A 16 0.91 5.79 9.38
N ASN A 17 1.06 6.96 9.98
CA ASN A 17 0.85 8.22 9.28
C ASN A 17 2.03 8.47 8.34
N PHE A 18 1.78 8.72 7.06
CA PHE A 18 2.85 9.14 6.15
C PHE A 18 2.44 10.23 5.15
N ASP A 19 1.14 10.49 4.99
CA ASP A 19 0.65 11.68 4.27
C ASP A 19 -0.67 12.15 4.89
N VAL A 20 -0.55 12.87 6.01
CA VAL A 20 -1.69 13.31 6.82
C VAL A 20 -2.56 14.31 6.06
N GLU A 21 -1.95 15.19 5.27
CA GLU A 21 -2.67 16.20 4.49
C GLU A 21 -3.55 15.57 3.41
N SER A 22 -3.07 14.48 2.80
CA SER A 22 -3.85 13.72 1.82
C SER A 22 -4.80 12.68 2.44
N GLY A 23 -4.84 12.56 3.78
CA GLY A 23 -5.71 11.62 4.48
C GLY A 23 -5.15 10.20 4.64
N ILE A 24 -3.86 9.99 4.36
CA ILE A 24 -3.17 8.72 4.61
C ILE A 24 -2.61 8.71 6.04
N VAL A 25 -3.53 8.41 6.94
CA VAL A 25 -3.31 8.31 8.37
C VAL A 25 -3.38 6.86 8.84
N ASN A 26 -2.90 6.60 10.05
CA ASN A 26 -3.13 5.34 10.74
C ASN A 26 -4.64 5.04 10.77
N SER A 27 -4.97 3.78 10.50
CA SER A 27 -6.32 3.26 10.34
C SER A 27 -7.02 3.65 9.03
N ALA A 28 -6.34 4.33 8.10
CA ALA A 28 -6.84 4.43 6.73
C ALA A 28 -6.95 3.03 6.13
N THR A 29 -8.10 2.73 5.53
CA THR A 29 -8.38 1.41 4.95
C THR A 29 -8.47 1.51 3.43
N GLY A 30 -8.12 0.42 2.76
CA GLY A 30 -8.13 0.39 1.30
C GLY A 30 -8.00 -1.03 0.75
N ILE A 31 -7.93 -1.11 -0.57
CA ILE A 31 -7.80 -2.37 -1.31
C ILE A 31 -6.39 -2.46 -1.93
N LEU A 32 -5.68 -3.55 -1.68
CA LEU A 32 -4.38 -3.80 -2.28
C LEU A 32 -4.50 -4.02 -3.79
N LYS A 33 -3.88 -3.18 -4.62
CA LYS A 33 -3.95 -3.22 -6.08
C LYS A 33 -2.71 -3.80 -6.75
N LYS A 34 -1.53 -3.50 -6.22
CA LYS A 34 -0.25 -3.94 -6.78
C LYS A 34 0.73 -4.27 -5.67
N ILE A 35 1.57 -5.28 -5.89
CA ILE A 35 2.68 -5.64 -5.02
C ILE A 35 3.94 -5.59 -5.88
N HIS A 36 4.87 -4.69 -5.54
CA HIS A 36 6.22 -4.71 -6.06
C HIS A 36 7.08 -5.53 -5.10
N TYR A 37 7.76 -6.53 -5.63
CA TYR A 37 8.63 -7.41 -4.85
C TYR A 37 9.86 -7.79 -5.65
N ARG A 38 10.89 -8.25 -4.95
CA ARG A 38 12.02 -8.97 -5.54
C ARG A 38 12.06 -10.38 -5.00
N VAL A 39 12.64 -11.29 -5.76
CA VAL A 39 12.94 -12.65 -5.31
C VAL A 39 14.38 -12.66 -4.80
N ASP A 40 14.61 -13.17 -3.59
CA ASP A 40 15.97 -13.35 -3.06
C ASP A 40 16.62 -14.65 -3.55
N GLN A 41 17.84 -14.93 -3.08
CA GLN A 41 18.61 -16.11 -3.49
C GLN A 41 17.96 -17.43 -3.04
N ASP A 42 17.13 -17.39 -1.99
CA ASP A 42 16.42 -18.54 -1.44
C ASP A 42 15.02 -18.71 -2.07
N GLY A 43 14.68 -17.91 -3.09
CA GLY A 43 13.39 -17.94 -3.76
C GLY A 43 12.26 -17.26 -3.00
N ARG A 44 12.56 -16.46 -1.97
CA ARG A 44 11.54 -15.77 -1.16
C ARG A 44 11.14 -14.45 -1.79
N CYS A 45 9.85 -14.16 -1.79
CA CYS A 45 9.32 -12.87 -2.23
C CYS A 45 9.49 -11.81 -1.13
N ILE A 46 10.34 -10.82 -1.37
CA ILE A 46 10.57 -9.68 -0.48
C ILE A 46 9.84 -8.47 -1.05
N VAL A 47 8.82 -8.01 -0.34
CA VAL A 47 8.03 -6.84 -0.71
C VAL A 47 8.91 -5.59 -0.68
N LEU A 48 8.78 -4.76 -1.72
CA LEU A 48 9.46 -3.46 -1.86
C LEU A 48 8.47 -2.30 -1.67
N SER A 49 7.26 -2.45 -2.22
CA SER A 49 6.15 -1.52 -2.02
C SER A 49 4.83 -2.14 -2.47
N CYS A 50 3.74 -1.56 -2.00
CA CYS A 50 2.37 -1.93 -2.34
C CYS A 50 1.60 -0.69 -2.79
N THR A 51 0.80 -0.81 -3.85
CA THR A 51 -0.19 0.22 -4.20
C THR A 51 -1.52 -0.14 -3.56
N VAL A 52 -2.09 0.78 -2.79
CA VAL A 52 -3.35 0.62 -2.07
C VAL A 52 -4.33 1.67 -2.54
N ASP A 53 -5.53 1.24 -2.89
CA ASP A 53 -6.66 2.11 -3.28
C ASP A 53 -7.43 2.52 -2.02
N ILE A 54 -7.26 3.77 -1.59
CA ILE A 54 -7.82 4.39 -0.40
C ILE A 54 -8.91 5.37 -0.83
N LEU A 55 -10.17 5.00 -0.63
CA LEU A 55 -11.33 5.74 -1.14
C LEU A 55 -11.51 7.15 -0.53
N ASN A 56 -10.98 7.37 0.67
CA ASN A 56 -11.15 8.63 1.41
C ASN A 56 -9.92 9.55 1.31
N MET A 57 -9.07 9.35 0.30
CA MET A 57 -7.92 10.21 0.06
C MET A 57 -8.39 11.57 -0.50
N SER A 58 -7.85 12.67 0.04
CA SER A 58 -8.22 14.04 -0.35
C SER A 58 -7.11 14.80 -1.09
N GLY A 59 -5.91 14.22 -1.18
CA GLY A 59 -4.76 14.81 -1.86
C GLY A 59 -4.75 14.55 -3.37
N GLY A 60 -3.96 15.34 -4.11
CA GLY A 60 -3.67 15.04 -5.51
C GLY A 60 -2.79 13.78 -5.64
N PRO A 61 -2.91 13.02 -6.74
CA PRO A 61 -2.13 11.81 -6.92
C PRO A 61 -0.64 12.11 -7.09
N LEU A 62 0.21 11.21 -6.59
CA LEU A 62 1.61 11.18 -7.01
C LEU A 62 1.70 10.87 -8.51
N THR A 63 2.73 11.38 -9.17
CA THR A 63 2.95 11.14 -10.60
C THR A 63 2.92 9.65 -10.93
N GLY A 64 1.99 9.25 -11.82
CA GLY A 64 1.81 7.85 -12.24
C GLY A 64 0.85 7.03 -11.37
N LEU A 65 0.19 7.64 -10.39
CA LEU A 65 -0.88 7.04 -9.60
C LEU A 65 -2.24 7.69 -9.93
N ASN A 66 -3.32 6.97 -9.61
CA ASN A 66 -4.68 7.52 -9.63
C ASN A 66 -5.00 8.29 -8.33
N ASN A 67 -6.06 9.12 -8.35
CA ASN A 67 -6.45 9.99 -7.23
C ASN A 67 -6.69 9.28 -5.88
N THR A 68 -6.96 7.98 -5.91
CA THR A 68 -7.22 7.17 -4.71
C THR A 68 -6.07 6.22 -4.40
N GLU A 69 -4.98 6.24 -5.17
CA GLU A 69 -3.87 5.30 -5.00
C GLU A 69 -2.75 5.89 -4.14
N ALA A 70 -2.43 5.16 -3.07
CA ALA A 70 -1.28 5.39 -2.22
C ALA A 70 -0.23 4.29 -2.42
N VAL A 71 1.04 4.60 -2.16
CA VAL A 71 2.12 3.60 -2.14
C VAL A 71 2.68 3.50 -0.72
N ALA A 72 2.75 2.28 -0.19
CA ALA A 72 3.17 1.99 1.19
C ALA A 72 4.08 0.75 1.28
N LEU A 73 4.80 0.59 2.40
CA LEU A 73 5.58 -0.59 2.78
C LEU A 73 5.23 -1.04 4.19
#